data_AF-A0A947GU19-F1
#
_entry.id   AF-A0A947GU19-F1
#
_cell.length_a   1.000
_cell.length_b   1.000
_cell.length_c   1.000
_cell.angle_alpha   90.00
_cell.angle_beta   90.00
_cell.angle_gamma   90.00
#
_symmetry.space_group_name_H-M   'P 1'
#
loop_
_entity.id
_entity.type
_entity.pdbx_description
1 polymer ?
#
loop_
_entity_poly.entity_id
_entity_poly.type
_entity_poly.pdbx_seq_one_letter_code
_entity_poly.pdbx_strand_id
1 'polypeptide(L)'
;GEFVTRTIKKVLDEETTRLENGLAMLATVGATAPFVGLFGTVWGVYHALVAIGMSGAGTLDKVAGPVGEALIMTGLGLAVAIPAVMGYNWLTRSNRVILSKLDAFAYELHTFVSMGQPLSADAGNAPPPPVRSAAAAIGRPRAA
;
A
#
# COMPACT_ATOMS: atom_id res chain seq x y z
N GLY A 1 32.68 -14.69 8.45
CA GLY A 1 31.50 -14.43 7.60
C GLY A 1 30.21 -14.57 8.38
N GLU A 2 29.92 -15.75 8.93
CA GLU A 2 28.61 -16.13 9.45
C GLU A 2 28.05 -15.24 10.59
N PHE A 3 28.90 -14.79 11.52
CA PHE A 3 28.50 -13.84 12.57
C PHE A 3 28.01 -12.50 12.01
N VAL A 4 28.72 -11.96 11.01
CA VAL A 4 28.38 -10.67 10.37
C VAL A 4 27.06 -10.79 9.60
N THR A 5 26.88 -11.87 8.82
CA THR A 5 25.63 -12.12 8.09
C THR A 5 24.44 -12.29 9.04
N ARG A 6 24.62 -12.95 10.18
CA ARG A 6 23.57 -13.14 11.19
C ARG A 6 23.19 -11.82 11.86
N THR A 7 24.16 -10.98 12.17
CA THR A 7 23.92 -9.65 12.77
C THR A 7 23.23 -8.71 11.79
N ILE A 8 23.65 -8.69 10.51
CA ILE A 8 22.99 -7.88 9.47
C ILE A 8 21.54 -8.32 9.29
N LYS A 9 21.27 -9.63 9.16
CA LYS A 9 19.90 -10.15 9.07
C LYS A 9 19.05 -9.76 10.28
N LYS A 10 19.58 -9.91 11.49
CA LYS A 10 18.86 -9.54 12.72
C LYS A 10 18.45 -8.06 12.72
N VAL A 11 19.36 -7.16 12.36
CA VAL A 11 19.07 -5.71 12.28
C VAL A 11 18.04 -5.42 11.18
N LEU A 12 18.13 -6.12 10.04
CA LEU A 12 17.17 -6.01 8.94
C LEU A 12 15.76 -6.40 9.37
N ASP A 13 15.63 -7.51 10.11
CA ASP A 13 14.36 -8.01 10.62
C ASP A 13 13.75 -7.04 11.67
N GLU A 14 14.58 -6.47 12.55
CA GLU A 14 14.16 -5.46 13.54
C GLU A 14 13.63 -4.18 12.85
N GLU A 15 14.33 -3.69 11.83
CA GLU A 15 13.88 -2.50 11.07
C GLU A 15 12.63 -2.78 10.22
N THR A 16 12.52 -3.98 9.64
CA THR A 16 11.30 -4.42 8.92
C THR A 16 10.10 -4.42 9.85
N THR A 17 10.25 -4.98 11.05
CA THR A 17 9.18 -5.03 12.06
C THR A 17 8.71 -3.61 12.45
N ARG A 18 9.65 -2.65 12.57
CA ARG A 18 9.30 -1.24 12.86
C ARG A 18 8.51 -0.59 11.72
N LEU A 19 8.87 -0.87 10.47
CA LEU A 19 8.19 -0.36 9.28
C LEU A 19 6.77 -0.98 9.11
N GLU A 20 6.56 -2.21 9.57
CA GLU A 20 5.27 -2.90 9.53
C GLU A 20 4.28 -2.40 10.59
N ASN A 21 4.76 -1.94 11.75
CA ASN A 21 3.89 -1.44 12.82
C ASN A 21 3.01 -0.25 12.38
N GLY A 22 3.56 0.66 11.56
CA GLY A 22 2.79 1.79 11.01
C GLY A 22 1.74 1.35 9.97
N LEU A 23 2.07 0.32 9.18
CA LEU A 23 1.17 -0.24 8.17
C LEU A 23 -0.06 -0.92 8.81
N ALA A 24 0.15 -1.65 9.91
CA ALA A 24 -0.94 -2.31 10.64
C ALA A 24 -1.99 -1.32 11.15
N MET A 25 -1.56 -0.15 11.63
CA MET A 25 -2.48 0.91 12.06
C MET A 25 -3.30 1.45 10.88
N LEU A 26 -2.66 1.79 9.75
CA LEU A 26 -3.37 2.30 8.57
C LEU A 26 -4.35 1.28 8.00
N ALA A 27 -3.97 -0.01 7.97
CA ALA A 27 -4.86 -1.09 7.56
C ALA A 27 -6.08 -1.19 8.46
N THR A 28 -5.87 -1.13 9.78
CA THR A 28 -6.95 -1.20 10.77
C THR A 28 -7.89 0.00 10.64
N VAL A 29 -7.36 1.22 10.54
CA VAL A 29 -8.16 2.45 10.37
C VAL A 29 -8.94 2.41 9.06
N GLY A 30 -8.30 2.03 7.95
CA GLY A 30 -8.97 1.90 6.65
C GLY A 30 -10.11 0.88 6.65
N ALA A 31 -9.95 -0.24 7.35
CA ALA A 31 -10.97 -1.27 7.46
C ALA A 31 -12.10 -0.92 8.44
N THR A 32 -11.81 -0.19 9.51
CA THR A 32 -12.78 0.11 10.59
C THR A 32 -13.54 1.42 10.38
N ALA A 33 -12.96 2.42 9.72
CA ALA A 33 -13.57 3.74 9.52
C ALA A 33 -14.96 3.72 8.85
N PRO A 34 -15.25 2.87 7.84
CA PRO A 34 -16.59 2.78 7.26
C PRO A 34 -17.65 2.31 8.27
N PHE A 35 -17.28 1.39 9.16
CA PHE A 35 -18.18 0.88 10.20
C PHE A 35 -18.49 1.94 11.26
N VAL A 36 -17.54 2.84 11.56
CA VAL A 36 -17.78 3.99 12.44
C VAL A 36 -18.81 4.93 11.82
N GLY A 37 -18.73 5.19 10.51
CA GLY A 37 -19.72 6.00 9.79
C GLY A 37 -21.12 5.36 9.78
N LEU A 38 -21.18 4.03 9.53
CA LEU A 38 -22.43 3.26 9.60
C LEU A 38 -23.03 3.27 11.02
N PHE A 39 -22.20 3.13 12.06
CA PHE A 39 -22.67 3.23 13.44
C PHE A 39 -23.31 4.61 13.72
N GLY A 40 -22.69 5.69 13.24
CA GLY A 40 -23.24 7.04 13.36
C GLY A 40 -24.62 7.18 12.71
N THR A 41 -24.86 6.51 11.58
CA THR A 41 -26.19 6.56 10.93
C THR A 41 -27.25 5.83 11.74
N VAL A 42 -26.92 4.65 12.29
CA VAL A 42 -27.81 3.87 13.15
C VAL A 42 -28.16 4.67 14.41
N TRP A 43 -27.16 5.29 15.04
CA TRP A 43 -27.37 6.13 16.21
C TRP A 43 -28.24 7.35 15.93
N GLY A 44 -27.99 8.07 14.83
CA GLY A 44 -28.77 9.24 14.43
C GLY A 44 -30.24 8.91 14.17
N VAL A 45 -30.50 7.83 13.42
CA VAL A 45 -31.86 7.35 13.15
C VAL A 45 -32.54 6.87 14.43
N TYR A 46 -31.83 6.14 15.31
CA TYR A 46 -32.36 5.74 16.60
C TYR A 46 -32.82 6.94 17.43
N HIS A 47 -31.98 7.97 17.55
CA HIS A 47 -32.29 9.16 18.32
C HIS A 47 -33.50 9.92 17.74
N ALA A 48 -33.59 9.99 16.41
CA ALA A 48 -34.73 10.57 15.71
C ALA A 48 -36.04 9.84 16.01
N LEU A 49 -36.03 8.51 15.95
CA LEU A 49 -37.20 7.68 16.22
C LEU A 49 -37.65 7.77 17.68
N VAL A 50 -36.71 7.84 18.63
CA VAL A 50 -37.02 8.05 20.05
C VAL A 50 -37.68 9.42 20.25
N ALA A 51 -37.16 10.48 19.65
CA ALA A 51 -37.74 11.83 19.74
C ALA A 51 -39.16 11.90 19.15
N ILE A 52 -39.40 11.23 18.02
CA ILE A 52 -40.73 11.13 17.41
C ILE A 52 -41.68 10.36 18.34
N GLY A 53 -41.25 9.21 18.85
CA GLY A 53 -42.03 8.37 19.77
C GLY A 53 -42.44 9.09 21.06
N MET A 54 -41.56 9.94 21.60
CA MET A 54 -41.88 10.80 22.75
C MET A 54 -42.84 11.95 22.42
N SER A 55 -42.78 12.47 21.19
CA SER A 55 -43.60 13.62 20.77
C SER A 55 -45.01 13.25 20.29
N GLY A 56 -45.30 11.97 20.04
CA GLY A 56 -46.62 11.46 19.61
C GLY A 56 -47.07 11.88 18.20
N ALA A 57 -46.34 12.78 17.53
CA ALA A 57 -46.64 13.30 16.21
C ALA A 57 -45.61 12.79 15.18
N GLY A 58 -45.93 11.70 14.50
CA GLY A 58 -45.12 11.11 13.44
C GLY A 58 -45.43 11.70 12.06
N THR A 59 -45.14 12.98 11.83
CA THR A 59 -45.21 13.55 10.48
C THR A 59 -43.88 13.33 9.73
N LEU A 60 -43.96 13.04 8.42
CA LEU A 60 -42.80 12.72 7.57
C LEU A 60 -41.75 13.85 7.57
N ASP A 61 -42.20 15.10 7.72
CA ASP A 61 -41.34 16.29 7.83
C ASP A 61 -40.38 16.23 9.02
N LYS A 62 -40.75 15.53 10.11
CA LYS A 62 -39.86 15.35 11.28
C LYS A 62 -38.80 14.27 11.08
N VAL A 63 -38.93 13.43 10.06
CA VAL A 63 -37.98 12.33 9.78
C VAL A 63 -36.94 12.75 8.74
N ALA A 64 -37.26 13.71 7.86
CA ALA A 64 -36.39 14.14 6.77
C ALA A 64 -35.07 14.79 7.24
N GLY A 65 -35.09 15.56 8.33
CA GLY A 65 -33.89 16.22 8.88
C GLY A 65 -32.85 15.21 9.41
N PRO A 66 -33.21 14.36 10.38
CA PRO A 66 -32.26 13.40 10.96
C PRO A 66 -31.70 12.36 9.97
N VAL A 67 -32.47 12.01 8.93
CA VAL A 67 -32.00 11.13 7.86
C VAL A 67 -30.88 11.79 7.04
N GLY A 68 -30.98 13.10 6.80
CA GLY A 68 -29.91 13.87 6.14
C GLY A 68 -28.62 13.91 6.97
N GLU A 69 -28.73 14.12 8.28
CA GLU A 69 -27.58 14.10 9.20
C GLU A 69 -26.91 12.72 9.27
N ALA A 70 -27.70 11.65 9.23
CA ALA A 70 -27.20 10.28 9.18
C ALA A 70 -26.36 10.03 7.91
N LEU A 71 -26.75 10.54 6.74
CA LEU A 71 -25.98 10.38 5.50
C LEU A 71 -24.59 11.02 5.57
N ILE A 72 -24.45 12.14 6.27
CA ILE A 72 -23.16 12.82 6.46
C ILE A 72 -22.18 11.92 7.23
N MET A 73 -22.65 11.15 8.22
CA MET A 73 -21.81 10.24 9.00
C MET A 73 -21.18 9.13 8.15
N THR A 74 -21.93 8.57 7.20
CA THR A 74 -21.37 7.63 6.21
C THR A 74 -20.32 8.31 5.34
N GLY A 75 -20.60 9.53 4.87
CA GLY A 75 -19.67 10.32 4.08
C GLY A 75 -18.34 10.56 4.81
N LEU A 76 -18.40 10.86 6.11
CA LEU A 76 -17.21 11.04 6.95
C LEU A 76 -16.42 9.73 7.12
N GLY A 77 -17.09 8.61 7.36
CA GLY A 77 -16.43 7.30 7.47
C GLY A 77 -15.65 6.93 6.19
N LEU A 78 -16.21 7.24 5.02
CA LEU A 78 -15.54 7.05 3.74
C LEU A 78 -14.40 8.06 3.51
N ALA A 79 -14.61 9.32 3.88
CA ALA A 79 -13.59 10.37 3.76
C ALA A 79 -12.33 10.06 4.59
N VAL A 80 -12.46 9.33 5.70
CA VAL A 80 -11.32 8.83 6.49
C VAL A 80 -10.76 7.52 5.93
N ALA A 81 -11.62 6.60 5.49
CA ALA A 81 -11.19 5.29 4.99
C ALA A 81 -10.33 5.37 3.71
N ILE A 82 -10.73 6.23 2.75
CA ILE A 82 -10.07 6.31 1.45
C ILE A 82 -8.59 6.73 1.58
N PRO A 83 -8.25 7.85 2.27
CA PRO A 83 -6.85 8.24 2.45
C PRO A 83 -6.04 7.21 3.25
N ALA A 84 -6.66 6.55 4.25
CA ALA A 84 -5.99 5.53 5.05
C ALA A 84 -5.55 4.33 4.19
N VAL A 85 -6.44 3.84 3.32
CA VAL A 85 -6.15 2.71 2.40
C VAL A 85 -5.14 3.13 1.33
N MET A 86 -5.21 4.37 0.82
CA MET A 86 -4.21 4.90 -0.11
C MET A 86 -2.82 4.96 0.53
N GLY A 87 -2.72 5.48 1.76
CA GLY A 87 -1.48 5.54 2.52
C GLY A 87 -0.90 4.16 2.79
N TYR A 88 -1.74 3.20 3.18
CA TYR A 88 -1.33 1.80 3.38
C TYR A 88 -0.69 1.21 2.12
N ASN A 89 -1.36 1.36 0.97
CA ASN A 89 -0.86 0.85 -0.30
C ASN A 89 0.44 1.53 -0.73
N TRP A 90 0.56 2.85 -0.56
CA TRP A 90 1.76 3.60 -0.92
C TRP A 90 2.96 3.23 -0.04
N LEU A 91 2.75 3.15 1.27
CA LEU A 91 3.80 2.84 2.23
C LEU A 91 4.26 1.38 2.09
N THR A 92 3.34 0.44 1.80
CA THR A 92 3.68 -0.97 1.51
C THR A 92 4.59 -1.09 0.30
N ARG A 93 4.28 -0.36 -0.79
CA ARG A 93 5.13 -0.35 -2.00
C ARG A 93 6.50 0.27 -1.71
N SER A 94 6.54 1.36 -0.94
CA SER A 94 7.79 2.04 -0.58
C SER A 94 8.68 1.14 0.28
N ASN A 95 8.12 0.46 1.28
CA ASN A 95 8.86 -0.50 2.11
C ASN A 95 9.48 -1.62 1.27
N ARG A 96 8.73 -2.18 0.31
CA ARG A 96 9.27 -3.22 -0.59
C ARG A 96 10.50 -2.75 -1.38
N VAL A 97 10.51 -1.49 -1.83
CA VAL A 97 11.66 -0.91 -2.54
C VAL A 97 12.83 -0.64 -1.59
N ILE A 98 12.56 -0.24 -0.34
CA ILE A 98 13.62 -0.03 0.66
C ILE A 98 14.27 -1.35 1.05
N LEU A 99 13.48 -2.39 1.32
CA LEU A 99 13.97 -3.72 1.66
C LEU A 99 14.85 -4.30 0.55
N SER A 100 14.43 -4.19 -0.72
CA SER A 100 15.25 -4.68 -1.84
C SER A 100 16.60 -3.96 -1.97
N LYS A 101 16.65 -2.66 -1.66
CA LYS A 101 17.91 -1.89 -1.62
C LYS A 101 18.80 -2.32 -0.47
N LEU A 102 18.23 -2.58 0.71
CA LEU A 102 18.99 -3.05 1.86
C LEU A 102 19.56 -4.47 1.62
N ASP A 103 18.80 -5.36 0.99
CA ASP A 103 19.28 -6.69 0.58
C ASP A 103 20.46 -6.59 -0.39
N ALA A 104 20.36 -5.72 -1.41
CA ALA A 104 21.45 -5.47 -2.35
C ALA A 104 22.70 -4.93 -1.65
N PHE A 105 22.54 -3.94 -0.76
CA PHE A 105 23.62 -3.38 0.04
C PHE A 105 24.27 -4.42 0.96
N ALA A 106 23.48 -5.26 1.63
CA ALA A 106 23.98 -6.34 2.48
C ALA A 106 24.81 -7.36 1.67
N TYR A 107 24.38 -7.68 0.46
CA TYR A 107 25.10 -8.55 -0.46
C TYR A 107 26.43 -7.94 -0.93
N GLU A 108 26.44 -6.65 -1.27
CA GLU A 108 27.66 -5.91 -1.63
C GLU A 108 28.65 -5.85 -0.45
N LEU A 109 28.18 -5.52 0.76
CA LEU A 109 29.00 -5.50 1.98
C LEU A 109 29.61 -6.86 2.28
N HIS A 110 28.82 -7.92 2.16
CA HIS A 110 29.29 -9.28 2.35
C HIS A 110 30.37 -9.65 1.33
N THR A 111 30.19 -9.26 0.07
CA THR A 111 31.15 -9.49 -1.00
C THR A 111 32.44 -8.72 -0.76
N PHE A 112 32.36 -7.44 -0.39
CA PHE A 112 33.51 -6.61 -0.06
C PHE A 112 34.31 -7.18 1.12
N VAL A 113 33.64 -7.53 2.22
CA VAL A 113 34.29 -8.08 3.42
C VAL A 113 34.88 -9.47 3.18
N SER A 114 34.25 -10.29 2.35
CA SER A 114 34.70 -11.67 2.11
C SER A 114 35.77 -11.78 1.02
N MET A 115 35.70 -10.95 -0.03
CA MET A 115 36.61 -11.02 -1.17
C MET A 115 37.74 -9.99 -1.09
N GLY A 116 37.64 -8.96 -0.23
CA GLY A 116 38.67 -7.92 -0.07
C GLY A 116 38.94 -7.08 -1.33
N GLN A 117 38.22 -7.29 -2.42
CA GLN A 117 38.39 -6.55 -3.66
C GLN A 117 37.54 -5.28 -3.65
N PRO A 118 38.12 -4.10 -3.95
CA PRO A 118 37.33 -2.94 -4.31
C PRO A 118 36.53 -3.25 -5.58
N LEU A 119 35.30 -2.75 -5.59
CA LEU A 119 34.30 -2.85 -6.65
C LEU A 119 34.94 -2.83 -8.03
N SER A 120 34.67 -3.85 -8.85
CA SER A 120 35.00 -3.82 -10.27
C SER A 120 34.13 -2.75 -10.94
N ALA A 121 34.56 -1.50 -10.83
CA ALA A 121 34.05 -0.38 -11.59
C ALA A 121 34.54 -0.55 -13.04
N ASP A 122 33.81 -1.34 -13.82
CA ASP A 122 33.60 -1.18 -15.27
C ASP A 122 33.07 -2.48 -15.88
N ALA A 123 31.76 -2.65 -15.87
CA ALA A 123 31.07 -3.55 -16.80
C ALA A 123 29.90 -2.84 -17.48
N GLY A 124 29.98 -1.49 -17.54
CA GLY A 124 28.94 -0.62 -18.07
C GLY A 124 29.29 0.02 -19.42
N ASN A 125 30.53 -0.10 -19.90
CA ASN A 125 30.98 0.57 -21.13
C ASN A 125 31.25 -0.37 -22.32
N ALA A 126 30.73 -1.61 -22.32
CA ALA A 126 30.76 -2.43 -23.53
C ALA A 126 29.58 -2.02 -24.45
N PRO A 127 29.83 -1.51 -25.67
CA PRO A 127 28.76 -1.23 -26.62
C PRO A 127 27.95 -2.51 -26.90
N PRO A 128 26.61 -2.45 -26.92
CA PRO A 128 25.81 -3.64 -27.22
C PRO A 128 26.16 -4.16 -28.63
N PRO A 129 26.31 -5.48 -28.81
CA PRO A 129 26.60 -6.06 -30.12
C PRO A 129 25.46 -5.74 -31.11
N PRO A 130 25.78 -5.45 -32.39
CA PRO A 130 24.77 -5.07 -33.37
C PRO A 130 23.82 -6.24 -33.62
N VAL A 131 22.55 -6.05 -33.25
CA VAL A 131 21.45 -6.96 -33.57
C VAL A 131 21.22 -6.99 -35.08
N ARG A 132 21.60 -8.10 -35.73
CA ARG A 132 21.24 -8.35 -37.13
C ARG A 132 19.72 -8.52 -37.22
N SER A 133 19.06 -7.53 -37.82
CA SER A 133 17.62 -7.55 -38.11
C SER A 133 17.26 -8.75 -39.00
N ALA A 134 16.41 -9.63 -38.48
CA ALA A 134 15.88 -10.80 -39.16
C ALA A 134 14.78 -10.45 -40.19
N ALA A 135 15.04 -9.47 -41.06
CA ALA A 135 14.08 -8.96 -42.05
C ALA A 135 14.44 -9.31 -43.50
N ALA A 136 15.31 -10.29 -43.75
CA ALA A 136 15.79 -10.63 -45.10
C ALA A 136 15.40 -12.05 -45.60
N ALA A 137 14.47 -12.75 -44.94
CA ALA A 137 14.13 -14.13 -45.29
C ALA A 137 12.69 -14.35 -45.84
N ILE A 138 11.94 -13.29 -46.14
CA ILE A 138 10.63 -13.41 -46.80
C ILE A 138 10.72 -12.82 -48.20
N GLY A 139 11.36 -13.59 -49.08
CA GLY A 139 11.44 -13.31 -50.50
C GLY A 139 11.29 -14.60 -51.29
N ARG A 140 10.06 -14.87 -51.76
CA ARG A 140 9.69 -15.30 -53.13
C ARG A 140 8.31 -16.00 -53.15
N PRO A 141 7.27 -15.40 -53.76
CA PRO A 141 6.14 -16.16 -54.26
C PRO A 141 6.52 -16.87 -55.57
N ARG A 142 6.31 -18.19 -55.61
CA ARG A 142 6.36 -19.02 -56.82
C ARG A 142 5.09 -18.76 -57.63
N ALA A 143 5.22 -18.17 -58.81
CA ALA A 143 4.16 -18.15 -59.82
C ALA A 143 4.60 -19.07 -60.98
N ALA A 144 3.82 -20.13 -61.19
CA ALA A 144 3.72 -20.91 -62.41
C ALA A 144 2.23 -21.28 -62.55
#